data_AF-A0A4Y8MKI7-F1
#
_entry.id   AF-A0A4Y8MKI7-F1
#
_cell.length_a   1.000
_cell.length_b   1.000
_cell.length_c   1.000
_cell.angle_alpha   90.00
_cell.angle_beta   90.00
_cell.angle_gamma   90.00
#
_symmetry.space_group_name_H-M   'P 1'
#
loop_
_entity.id
_entity.type
_entity.pdbx_description
1 polymer ?
#
loop_
_entity_poly.entity_id
_entity_poly.type
_entity_poly.pdbx_seq_one_letter_code
_entity_poly.pdbx_strand_id
1 'polypeptide(L)'
;MAPRFPILSLDERRLTPALGFIFDARWLLPGESMVSILWKFARANGLPGHALVRLMGADIDPYEGVEPIRDAVDLKHLRCMLLLPGKVLRASLLDAGQRGRHHPDFRYCRQCAALGYHSVTYQMFSENRCPAHRQKLETRCQHCGQETPYILNASLVGSPYRCAQCGALDATRSPPVFATKPAMRKEHRIAIVRHFHNRMAGSFCLGGEDCDV
;
A
#
# COMPACT_ATOMS: atom_id res chain seq x y z
N MET A 1 -45.36 15.88 -14.28
CA MET A 1 -44.22 16.22 -13.39
C MET A 1 -43.17 15.13 -13.52
N ALA A 2 -41.95 15.46 -13.97
CA ALA A 2 -40.87 14.48 -14.02
C ALA A 2 -40.37 14.17 -12.60
N PRO A 3 -40.13 12.90 -12.22
CA PRO A 3 -39.57 12.58 -10.91
C PRO A 3 -38.18 13.19 -10.79
N ARG A 4 -37.99 14.09 -9.81
CA ARG A 4 -36.67 14.57 -9.39
C ARG A 4 -36.10 13.54 -8.43
N PHE A 5 -35.19 12.71 -8.92
CA PHE A 5 -34.36 11.91 -8.04
C PHE A 5 -33.39 12.86 -7.32
N PRO A 6 -33.38 12.89 -5.96
CA PRO A 6 -32.39 13.68 -5.25
C PRO A 6 -31.00 13.15 -5.61
N ILE A 7 -30.16 14.02 -6.17
CA ILE A 7 -28.74 13.72 -6.31
C ILE A 7 -28.21 13.68 -4.88
N LEU A 8 -27.94 12.47 -4.38
CA LEU A 8 -27.22 12.29 -3.12
C LEU A 8 -25.81 12.83 -3.34
N SER A 9 -25.51 14.02 -2.81
CA SER A 9 -24.14 14.48 -2.71
C SER A 9 -23.44 13.58 -1.68
N LEU A 10 -22.64 12.64 -2.16
CA LEU A 10 -21.70 11.93 -1.31
C LEU A 10 -20.71 12.97 -0.78
N ASP A 11 -20.75 13.21 0.53
CA ASP A 11 -19.64 13.88 1.19
C ASP A 11 -18.45 12.91 1.17
N GLU A 12 -17.60 13.07 0.16
CA GLU A 12 -16.38 12.27 -0.03
C GLU A 12 -15.45 12.34 1.20
N ARG A 13 -15.62 13.35 2.06
CA ARG A 13 -14.86 13.49 3.32
C ARG A 13 -15.33 12.53 4.41
N ARG A 14 -16.44 11.83 4.19
CA ARG A 14 -17.09 10.99 5.20
C ARG A 14 -17.54 9.66 4.62
N LEU A 15 -16.63 8.84 4.10
CA LEU A 15 -16.89 7.40 4.04
C LEU A 15 -16.83 6.85 5.47
N THR A 16 -17.97 6.88 6.13
CA THR A 16 -18.17 6.17 7.39
C THR A 16 -18.66 4.76 7.09
N PRO A 17 -18.46 3.78 7.99
CA PRO A 17 -19.14 2.48 7.88
C PRO A 17 -20.66 2.59 7.67
N ALA A 18 -21.28 3.70 8.10
CA ALA A 18 -22.71 3.99 7.93
C ALA A 18 -23.10 4.36 6.48
N LEU A 19 -22.17 4.85 5.67
CA LEU A 19 -22.37 5.10 4.24
C LEU A 19 -21.96 3.89 3.37
N GLY A 20 -21.42 2.84 4.00
CA GLY A 20 -21.06 1.57 3.39
C GLY A 20 -19.77 1.65 2.58
N PHE A 21 -18.76 0.88 2.98
CA PHE A 21 -17.63 0.55 2.12
C PHE A 21 -17.40 -0.97 2.15
N ILE A 22 -16.80 -1.48 1.09
CA ILE A 22 -16.45 -2.89 0.95
C ILE A 22 -14.94 -3.03 1.17
N PHE A 23 -14.56 -3.71 2.24
CA PHE A 23 -13.19 -4.12 2.44
C PHE A 23 -13.12 -5.39 3.30
N ASP A 24 -12.37 -6.38 2.84
CA ASP A 24 -12.26 -7.67 3.52
C ASP A 24 -10.79 -7.98 3.82
N ALA A 25 -10.48 -8.17 5.10
CA ALA A 25 -9.13 -8.50 5.56
C ALA A 25 -8.60 -9.81 4.94
N ARG A 26 -9.47 -10.72 4.48
CA ARG A 26 -9.08 -11.97 3.79
C ARG A 26 -8.43 -11.71 2.43
N TRP A 27 -8.58 -10.52 1.86
CA TRP A 27 -7.88 -10.14 0.63
C TRP A 27 -6.40 -9.84 0.87
N LEU A 28 -5.99 -9.62 2.12
CA LEU A 28 -4.64 -9.23 2.46
C LEU A 28 -3.72 -10.45 2.54
N LEU A 29 -2.49 -10.24 2.08
CA LEU A 29 -1.39 -11.18 2.27
C LEU A 29 -0.45 -10.66 3.37
N PRO A 30 0.27 -11.54 4.07
CA PRO A 30 1.27 -11.10 5.03
C PRO A 30 2.35 -10.20 4.39
N GLY A 31 2.81 -9.21 5.15
CA GLY A 31 3.83 -8.25 4.71
C GLY A 31 3.38 -7.32 3.58
N GLU A 32 2.07 -7.23 3.33
CA GLU A 32 1.49 -6.30 2.37
C GLU A 32 1.66 -4.85 2.84
N SER A 33 2.08 -3.98 1.92
CA SER A 33 2.31 -2.55 2.18
C SER A 33 1.01 -1.75 2.32
N MET A 34 1.10 -0.59 2.97
CA MET A 34 0.00 0.38 3.04
C MET A 34 -0.49 0.78 1.65
N VAL A 35 0.41 1.01 0.69
CA VAL A 35 0.05 1.33 -0.70
C VAL A 35 -0.84 0.25 -1.31
N SER A 36 -0.47 -1.02 -1.16
CA SER A 36 -1.24 -2.15 -1.69
C SER A 36 -2.61 -2.27 -1.00
N ILE A 37 -2.67 -2.09 0.31
CA ILE A 37 -3.92 -2.08 1.09
C ILE A 37 -4.86 -0.97 0.57
N LEU A 38 -4.34 0.25 0.43
CA LEU A 38 -5.09 1.41 -0.07
C LEU A 38 -5.54 1.20 -1.53
N TRP A 39 -4.72 0.62 -2.40
CA TRP A 39 -5.13 0.26 -3.76
C TRP A 39 -6.26 -0.76 -3.79
N LYS A 40 -6.25 -1.74 -2.89
CA LYS A 40 -7.34 -2.70 -2.76
C LYS A 40 -8.61 -2.00 -2.28
N PHE A 41 -8.49 -1.13 -1.29
CA PHE A 41 -9.60 -0.33 -0.79
C PHE A 41 -10.19 0.59 -1.86
N ALA A 42 -9.34 1.32 -2.59
CA ALA A 42 -9.72 2.21 -3.68
C ALA A 42 -10.49 1.45 -4.78
N ARG A 43 -9.93 0.33 -5.26
CA ARG A 43 -10.55 -0.49 -6.31
C ARG A 43 -11.88 -1.11 -5.86
N ALA A 44 -12.01 -1.50 -4.58
CA ALA A 44 -13.24 -2.10 -4.07
C ALA A 44 -14.38 -1.09 -3.93
N ASN A 45 -14.05 0.18 -3.75
CA ASN A 45 -15.01 1.25 -3.45
C ASN A 45 -15.10 2.30 -4.56
N GLY A 46 -14.39 2.12 -5.68
CA GLY A 46 -14.38 3.06 -6.80
C GLY A 46 -13.86 4.45 -6.45
N LEU A 47 -12.95 4.57 -5.47
CA LEU A 47 -12.53 5.87 -4.94
C LEU A 47 -11.43 6.51 -5.77
N PRO A 48 -11.55 7.80 -6.12
CA PRO A 48 -10.45 8.55 -6.71
C PRO A 48 -9.35 8.78 -5.66
N GLY A 49 -8.11 8.89 -6.11
CA GLY A 49 -6.95 8.98 -5.22
C GLY A 49 -7.01 10.13 -4.22
N HIS A 50 -7.45 11.33 -4.65
CA HIS A 50 -7.53 12.50 -3.77
C HIS A 50 -8.56 12.31 -2.64
N ALA A 51 -9.70 11.68 -2.92
CA ALA A 51 -10.70 11.37 -1.90
C ALA A 51 -10.12 10.37 -0.88
N LEU A 52 -9.41 9.35 -1.37
CA LEU A 52 -8.76 8.37 -0.50
C LEU A 52 -7.70 9.00 0.42
N VAL A 53 -6.85 9.90 -0.08
CA VAL A 53 -5.85 10.57 0.76
C VAL A 53 -6.51 11.47 1.80
N ARG A 54 -7.55 12.23 1.43
CA ARG A 54 -8.32 13.05 2.39
C ARG A 54 -8.97 12.22 3.48
N LEU A 55 -9.40 11.00 3.14
CA LEU A 55 -9.92 10.08 4.14
C LEU A 55 -8.82 9.65 5.13
N MET A 56 -7.53 9.66 4.78
CA MET A 56 -6.45 9.27 5.69
C MET A 56 -6.17 10.30 6.78
N GLY A 57 -6.59 11.56 6.61
CA GLY A 57 -6.46 12.63 7.59
C GLY A 57 -6.91 13.96 7.01
N ALA A 58 -7.61 14.76 7.81
CA ALA A 58 -8.16 16.05 7.37
C ALA A 58 -7.07 17.07 7.00
N ASP A 59 -5.90 16.97 7.64
CA ASP A 59 -4.79 17.92 7.48
C ASP A 59 -3.77 17.49 6.39
N ILE A 60 -4.04 16.39 5.68
CA ILE A 60 -3.16 15.91 4.61
C ILE A 60 -3.56 16.59 3.30
N ASP A 61 -2.62 17.35 2.69
CA ASP A 61 -2.78 17.78 1.32
C ASP A 61 -2.75 16.55 0.40
N PRO A 62 -3.78 16.30 -0.43
CA PRO A 62 -3.86 15.09 -1.23
C PRO A 62 -2.77 14.99 -2.32
N TYR A 63 -2.15 16.10 -2.73
CA TYR A 63 -1.13 16.11 -3.79
C TYR A 63 0.29 16.01 -3.24
N GLU A 64 0.56 16.61 -2.07
CA GLU A 64 1.81 16.40 -1.33
C GLU A 64 1.84 14.99 -0.69
N GLY A 65 0.73 14.60 -0.04
CA GLY A 65 0.58 13.30 0.61
C GLY A 65 1.44 13.13 1.87
N VAL A 66 1.70 11.87 2.22
CA VAL A 66 2.46 11.51 3.43
C VAL A 66 3.32 10.28 3.20
N GLU A 67 4.50 10.24 3.79
CA GLU A 67 5.35 9.04 3.74
C GLU A 67 4.68 7.86 4.47
N PRO A 68 4.75 6.63 3.95
CA PRO A 68 4.13 5.45 4.56
C PRO A 68 4.97 4.90 5.73
N ILE A 69 5.27 5.76 6.70
CA ILE A 69 6.06 5.50 7.90
C ILE A 69 5.15 5.58 9.12
N ARG A 70 5.38 4.73 10.13
CA ARG A 70 4.53 4.61 11.33
C ARG A 70 4.25 5.93 12.05
N ASP A 71 5.24 6.81 12.14
CA ASP A 71 5.13 8.07 12.89
C ASP A 71 4.53 9.22 12.06
N ALA A 72 4.51 9.06 10.73
CA ALA A 72 3.93 10.06 9.82
C ALA A 72 2.43 9.86 9.61
N VAL A 73 1.89 8.68 9.95
CA VAL A 73 0.53 8.27 9.62
C VAL A 73 -0.29 8.01 10.88
N ASP A 74 -1.49 8.60 10.98
CA ASP A 74 -2.41 8.34 12.08
C ASP A 74 -3.00 6.92 11.99
N LEU A 75 -2.38 5.99 12.71
CA LEU A 75 -2.80 4.60 12.83
C LEU A 75 -4.19 4.43 13.45
N LYS A 76 -4.60 5.32 14.37
CA LYS A 76 -5.92 5.25 15.00
C LYS A 76 -6.99 5.57 13.97
N HIS A 77 -6.75 6.62 13.17
CA HIS A 77 -7.65 7.03 12.10
C HIS A 77 -7.74 5.98 11.00
N LEU A 78 -6.61 5.45 10.52
CA LEU A 78 -6.60 4.36 9.52
C LEU A 78 -7.33 3.11 10.00
N ARG A 79 -7.24 2.78 11.30
CA ARG A 79 -7.99 1.65 11.87
C ARG A 79 -9.50 1.87 11.79
N CYS A 80 -9.96 3.09 12.05
CA CYS A 80 -11.37 3.43 11.93
C CYS A 80 -11.84 3.42 10.46
N MET A 81 -10.99 3.88 9.54
CA MET A 81 -11.30 3.87 8.11
C MET A 81 -11.34 2.44 7.53
N LEU A 82 -10.30 1.65 7.72
CA LEU A 82 -10.13 0.36 7.03
C LEU A 82 -10.71 -0.83 7.80
N LEU A 83 -11.08 -0.63 9.07
CA LEU A 83 -11.52 -1.67 10.00
C LEU A 83 -10.55 -2.86 10.11
N LEU A 84 -9.25 -2.56 9.96
CA LEU A 84 -8.18 -3.54 10.07
C LEU A 84 -7.58 -3.58 11.49
N PRO A 85 -7.09 -4.74 11.96
CA PRO A 85 -6.35 -4.81 13.20
C PRO A 85 -5.10 -3.91 13.17
N GLY A 86 -4.84 -3.18 14.26
CA GLY A 86 -3.69 -2.25 14.32
C GLY A 86 -2.32 -2.92 14.06
N LYS A 87 -2.18 -4.22 14.38
CA LYS A 87 -0.99 -5.01 14.03
C LYS A 87 -0.75 -5.15 12.52
N VAL A 88 -1.82 -5.26 11.73
CA VAL A 88 -1.76 -5.34 10.27
C VAL A 88 -1.32 -3.99 9.71
N LEU A 89 -1.92 -2.90 10.19
CA LEU A 89 -1.56 -1.55 9.78
C LEU A 89 -0.10 -1.22 10.12
N ARG A 90 0.35 -1.51 11.34
CA ARG A 90 1.76 -1.33 11.75
C ARG A 90 2.75 -2.15 10.92
N ALA A 91 2.37 -3.37 10.55
CA ALA A 91 3.17 -4.25 9.70
C ALA A 91 3.23 -3.80 8.23
N SER A 92 2.28 -2.97 7.80
CA SER A 92 2.19 -2.46 6.42
C SER A 92 2.92 -1.14 6.19
N LEU A 93 3.37 -0.49 7.27
CA LEU A 93 4.13 0.75 7.28
C LEU A 93 5.60 0.49 7.59
N LEU A 94 6.45 1.39 7.10
CA LEU A 94 7.88 1.41 7.39
C LEU A 94 8.16 1.91 8.80
N ASP A 95 9.30 1.50 9.35
CA ASP A 95 9.71 1.89 10.70
C ASP A 95 10.36 3.28 10.69
N ALA A 96 9.97 4.15 11.63
CA ALA A 96 10.51 5.50 11.71
C ALA A 96 11.99 5.53 12.13
N GLY A 97 12.44 4.54 12.92
CA GLY A 97 13.86 4.36 13.25
C GLY A 97 14.73 3.96 12.05
N GLN A 98 14.11 3.74 10.89
CA GLN A 98 14.77 3.36 9.63
C GLN A 98 14.69 4.46 8.57
N ARG A 99 14.43 5.73 8.93
CA ARG A 99 14.55 6.87 8.00
C ARG A 99 15.91 6.84 7.30
N GLY A 100 15.91 6.99 5.97
CA GLY A 100 17.11 6.87 5.12
C GLY A 100 17.53 5.41 4.81
N ARG A 101 16.92 4.39 5.41
CA ARG A 101 17.12 2.96 5.06
C ARG A 101 16.07 2.42 4.08
N HIS A 102 15.22 3.31 3.57
CA HIS A 102 14.18 2.99 2.60
C HIS A 102 14.41 3.77 1.31
N HIS A 103 14.13 3.13 0.19
CA HIS A 103 14.18 3.75 -1.11
C HIS A 103 13.14 4.90 -1.17
N PRO A 104 13.41 6.03 -1.83
CA PRO A 104 12.44 7.10 -1.97
C PRO A 104 11.40 6.82 -3.05
N ASP A 105 11.78 6.14 -4.13
CA ASP A 105 10.86 5.81 -5.23
C ASP A 105 10.20 4.44 -5.06
N PHE A 106 8.95 4.32 -5.50
CA PHE A 106 8.17 3.09 -5.46
C PHE A 106 8.89 1.96 -6.19
N ARG A 107 9.15 0.87 -5.47
CA ARG A 107 9.80 -0.31 -6.03
C ARG A 107 8.85 -1.49 -6.11
N TYR A 108 8.83 -2.22 -7.21
CA TYR A 108 7.82 -3.25 -7.41
C TYR A 108 8.34 -4.49 -8.14
N CYS A 109 7.62 -5.59 -7.96
CA CYS A 109 7.78 -6.79 -8.76
C CYS A 109 6.59 -6.92 -9.70
N ARG A 110 6.83 -6.94 -11.01
CA ARG A 110 5.77 -7.02 -12.04
C ARG A 110 4.84 -8.22 -11.88
N GLN A 111 5.38 -9.34 -11.44
CA GLN A 111 4.61 -10.56 -11.21
C GLN A 111 3.75 -10.48 -9.94
N CYS A 112 4.23 -9.81 -8.89
CA CYS A 112 3.42 -9.54 -7.70
C CYS A 112 2.32 -8.52 -7.98
N ALA A 113 2.65 -7.44 -8.70
CA ALA A 113 1.67 -6.44 -9.12
C ALA A 113 0.55 -7.07 -9.97
N ALA A 114 0.88 -7.98 -10.89
CA ALA A 114 -0.09 -8.75 -11.68
C ALA A 114 -1.04 -9.64 -10.84
N LEU A 115 -0.72 -9.86 -9.57
CA LEU A 115 -1.53 -10.61 -8.60
C LEU A 115 -2.22 -9.70 -7.57
N GLY A 116 -2.11 -8.38 -7.73
CA GLY A 116 -2.72 -7.41 -6.83
C GLY A 116 -2.02 -7.34 -5.48
N TYR A 117 -0.68 -7.37 -5.48
CA TYR A 117 0.13 -7.37 -4.27
C TYR A 117 1.39 -6.50 -4.41
N HIS A 118 1.68 -5.73 -3.36
CA HIS A 118 2.96 -5.07 -3.14
C HIS A 118 3.39 -5.21 -1.67
N SER A 119 4.64 -5.64 -1.43
CA SER A 119 5.16 -5.86 -0.08
C SER A 119 5.80 -4.60 0.49
N VAL A 120 5.62 -4.36 1.79
CA VAL A 120 6.33 -3.27 2.50
C VAL A 120 7.86 -3.44 2.42
N THR A 121 8.36 -4.68 2.40
CA THR A 121 9.80 -4.97 2.33
C THR A 121 10.44 -4.54 1.02
N TYR A 122 9.63 -4.37 -0.04
CA TYR A 122 10.14 -3.89 -1.32
C TYR A 122 10.65 -2.46 -1.24
N GLN A 123 10.40 -1.73 -0.16
CA GLN A 123 10.94 -0.39 0.02
C GLN A 123 12.27 -0.34 0.79
N MET A 124 12.73 -1.42 1.40
CA MET A 124 13.99 -1.43 2.17
C MET A 124 15.24 -1.42 1.27
N PHE A 125 16.20 -0.51 1.41
CA PHE A 125 17.37 -0.43 0.49
C PHE A 125 18.12 -1.76 0.29
N SER A 126 18.22 -2.56 1.35
CA SER A 126 18.85 -3.87 1.31
C SER A 126 18.01 -4.95 0.60
N GLU A 127 16.84 -4.59 0.07
CA GLU A 127 15.97 -5.44 -0.75
C GLU A 127 16.13 -5.09 -2.22
N ASN A 128 16.70 -6.01 -2.99
CA ASN A 128 16.93 -5.83 -4.42
C ASN A 128 16.16 -6.83 -5.27
N ARG A 129 15.59 -7.89 -4.67
CA ARG A 129 14.90 -8.96 -5.39
C ARG A 129 13.59 -9.32 -4.73
N CYS A 130 12.61 -9.73 -5.52
CA CYS A 130 11.36 -10.27 -5.00
C CYS A 130 11.61 -11.65 -4.34
N PRO A 131 11.22 -11.89 -3.07
CA PRO A 131 11.41 -13.19 -2.42
C PRO A 131 10.56 -14.30 -3.05
N ALA A 132 9.40 -13.96 -3.63
CA ALA A 132 8.54 -14.92 -4.32
C ALA A 132 9.07 -15.32 -5.71
N HIS A 133 9.40 -14.32 -6.54
CA HIS A 133 9.69 -14.53 -7.96
C HIS A 133 11.19 -14.46 -8.30
N ARG A 134 12.02 -14.08 -7.33
CA ARG A 134 13.48 -13.92 -7.43
C ARG A 134 13.94 -12.95 -8.52
N GLN A 135 13.05 -12.12 -9.07
CA GLN A 135 13.39 -11.09 -10.04
C GLN A 135 13.87 -9.82 -9.35
N LYS A 136 14.69 -9.00 -10.02
CA LYS A 136 15.06 -7.68 -9.55
C LYS A 136 13.80 -6.84 -9.33
N LEU A 137 13.77 -6.02 -8.28
CA LEU A 137 12.72 -5.02 -8.10
C LEU A 137 12.92 -3.89 -9.12
N GLU A 138 11.85 -3.52 -9.79
CA GLU A 138 11.80 -2.38 -10.69
C GLU A 138 11.55 -1.10 -9.91
N THR A 139 12.06 0.01 -10.42
CA THR A 139 11.85 1.35 -9.85
C THR A 139 11.30 2.32 -10.90
N ARG A 140 11.60 2.06 -12.18
CA ARG A 140 11.19 2.87 -13.32
C ARG A 140 10.07 2.17 -14.08
N CYS A 141 9.11 2.95 -14.58
CA CYS A 141 8.09 2.45 -15.47
C CYS A 141 8.71 1.91 -16.77
N GLN A 142 8.35 0.69 -17.16
CA GLN A 142 8.83 0.06 -18.40
C GLN A 142 8.26 0.72 -19.68
N HIS A 143 7.27 1.60 -19.55
CA HIS A 143 6.66 2.31 -20.68
C HIS A 143 7.22 3.73 -20.85
N CYS A 144 7.20 4.55 -19.79
CA CYS A 144 7.65 5.95 -19.88
C CYS A 144 9.02 6.23 -19.22
N GLY A 145 9.63 5.25 -18.56
CA GLY A 145 10.93 5.41 -17.89
C GLY A 145 10.93 6.26 -16.61
N GLN A 146 9.78 6.83 -16.23
CA GLN A 146 9.64 7.66 -15.04
C GLN A 146 9.60 6.84 -13.76
N GLU A 147 10.12 7.44 -12.69
CA GLU A 147 10.01 6.94 -11.32
C GLU A 147 8.76 7.53 -10.66
N THR A 148 8.17 6.80 -9.72
CA THR A 148 7.03 7.29 -8.94
C THR A 148 7.47 7.43 -7.49
N PRO A 149 7.40 8.61 -6.88
CA PRO A 149 7.73 8.76 -5.46
C PRO A 149 6.90 7.82 -4.58
N TYR A 150 7.51 7.20 -3.58
CA TYR A 150 6.83 6.31 -2.63
C TYR A 150 6.14 7.10 -1.51
N ILE A 151 5.21 7.96 -1.91
CA ILE A 151 4.44 8.84 -1.03
C ILE A 151 2.96 8.53 -1.20
N LEU A 152 2.23 8.46 -0.09
CA LEU A 152 0.78 8.26 -0.09
C LEU A 152 0.06 9.55 -0.51
N ASN A 153 0.16 9.89 -1.80
CA ASN A 153 -0.52 11.01 -2.42
C ASN A 153 -1.53 10.52 -3.47
N ALA A 154 -2.34 11.45 -3.99
CA ALA A 154 -3.42 11.18 -4.93
C ALA A 154 -2.93 10.50 -6.22
N SER A 155 -1.69 10.79 -6.63
CA SER A 155 -1.07 10.21 -7.81
C SER A 155 -0.78 8.71 -7.61
N LEU A 156 -0.04 8.35 -6.54
CA LEU A 156 0.31 6.97 -6.26
C LEU A 156 -0.93 6.15 -5.86
N VAL A 157 -1.71 6.60 -4.87
CA VAL A 157 -2.86 5.82 -4.38
C VAL A 157 -4.01 5.77 -5.39
N GLY A 158 -4.11 6.79 -6.26
CA GLY A 158 -5.06 6.86 -7.36
C GLY A 158 -4.67 6.03 -8.59
N SER A 159 -3.48 5.42 -8.61
CA SER A 159 -2.99 4.60 -9.72
C SER A 159 -2.74 3.13 -9.32
N PRO A 160 -3.79 2.36 -8.92
CA PRO A 160 -3.62 0.96 -8.54
C PRO A 160 -2.86 0.13 -9.57
N TYR A 161 -1.64 -0.29 -9.21
CA TYR A 161 -0.78 -1.15 -10.04
C TYR A 161 -0.42 -0.54 -11.40
N ARG A 162 -0.42 0.79 -11.48
CA ARG A 162 -0.14 1.56 -12.69
C ARG A 162 0.84 2.67 -12.39
N CYS A 163 1.67 2.98 -13.38
CA CYS A 163 2.50 4.16 -13.36
C CYS A 163 1.64 5.41 -13.20
N ALA A 164 1.96 6.23 -12.21
CA ALA A 164 1.18 7.41 -11.88
C ALA A 164 1.31 8.55 -12.91
N GLN A 165 2.28 8.44 -13.83
CA GLN A 165 2.54 9.41 -14.90
C GLN A 165 1.83 9.04 -16.21
N CYS A 166 1.96 7.78 -16.67
CA CYS A 166 1.43 7.37 -17.97
C CYS A 166 0.27 6.37 -17.91
N GLY A 167 -0.10 5.88 -16.72
CA GLY A 167 -1.20 4.92 -16.53
C GLY A 167 -0.90 3.49 -17.01
N ALA A 168 0.28 3.23 -17.59
CA ALA A 168 0.70 1.89 -17.98
C ALA A 168 0.79 0.97 -16.76
N LEU A 169 0.50 -0.32 -16.93
CA LEU A 169 0.54 -1.28 -15.83
C LEU A 169 1.98 -1.51 -15.35
N ASP A 170 2.17 -1.50 -14.03
CA ASP A 170 3.40 -1.97 -13.36
C ASP A 170 3.48 -3.50 -13.29
N ALA A 171 2.73 -4.17 -14.17
CA ALA A 171 2.46 -5.59 -14.15
C ALA A 171 2.52 -6.17 -15.57
N THR A 172 2.56 -7.49 -15.68
CA THR A 172 2.42 -8.17 -16.98
C THR A 172 0.97 -8.28 -17.44
N ARG A 173 0.02 -8.11 -16.53
CA ARG A 173 -1.43 -8.11 -16.79
C ARG A 173 -2.16 -7.36 -15.68
N SER A 174 -3.39 -6.95 -15.95
CA SER A 174 -4.26 -6.38 -14.93
C SER A 174 -4.46 -7.36 -13.75
N PRO A 175 -4.38 -6.89 -12.50
CA PRO A 175 -4.66 -7.72 -11.34
C PRO A 175 -6.10 -8.24 -11.36
N PRO A 176 -6.33 -9.46 -10.85
CA PRO A 176 -7.69 -9.99 -10.73
C PRO A 176 -8.57 -9.08 -9.85
N VAL A 177 -9.88 -9.20 -10.04
CA VAL A 177 -10.87 -8.65 -9.10
C VAL A 177 -10.79 -9.43 -7.80
N PHE A 178 -11.15 -8.80 -6.68
CA PHE A 178 -11.12 -9.41 -5.35
C PHE A 178 -11.80 -10.78 -5.35
N ALA A 179 -11.04 -11.81 -5.00
CA ALA A 179 -11.50 -13.18 -4.90
C ALA A 179 -11.23 -13.71 -3.49
N THR A 180 -12.10 -14.60 -3.02
CA THR A 180 -11.94 -15.26 -1.72
C THR A 180 -10.74 -16.22 -1.68
N LYS A 181 -10.29 -16.70 -2.84
CA LYS A 181 -9.08 -17.49 -2.98
C LYS A 181 -7.88 -16.60 -3.33
N PRO A 182 -6.72 -16.75 -2.64
CA PRO A 182 -5.52 -16.00 -2.98
C PRO A 182 -5.07 -16.27 -4.41
N ALA A 183 -4.88 -15.21 -5.20
CA ALA A 183 -4.34 -15.32 -6.56
C ALA A 183 -2.89 -15.84 -6.58
N MET A 184 -2.16 -15.63 -5.48
CA MET A 184 -0.77 -16.02 -5.33
C MET A 184 -0.61 -17.47 -4.86
N ARG A 185 0.27 -18.22 -5.55
CA ARG A 185 0.64 -19.61 -5.22
C ARG A 185 1.13 -19.73 -3.77
N LYS A 186 0.91 -20.91 -3.17
CA LYS A 186 1.25 -21.17 -1.77
C LYS A 186 2.75 -20.98 -1.50
N GLU A 187 3.61 -21.43 -2.41
CA GLU A 187 5.07 -21.36 -2.29
C GLU A 187 5.54 -19.91 -2.27
N HIS A 188 4.97 -19.07 -3.14
CA HIS A 188 5.27 -17.63 -3.21
C HIS A 188 4.82 -16.91 -1.93
N ARG A 189 3.64 -17.25 -1.40
CA ARG A 189 3.17 -16.72 -0.11
C ARG A 189 4.09 -17.11 1.04
N ILE A 190 4.52 -18.37 1.10
CA ILE A 190 5.48 -18.84 2.13
C ILE A 190 6.81 -18.08 2.03
N ALA A 191 7.33 -17.88 0.82
CA ALA A 191 8.58 -17.15 0.63
C ALA A 191 8.48 -15.69 1.12
N ILE A 192 7.38 -15.00 0.77
CA ILE A 192 7.10 -13.65 1.26
C ILE A 192 6.99 -13.60 2.78
N VAL A 193 6.23 -14.52 3.39
CA VAL A 193 6.02 -14.58 4.84
C VAL A 193 7.35 -14.77 5.57
N ARG A 194 8.14 -15.77 5.17
CA ARG A 194 9.44 -16.04 5.78
C ARG A 194 10.36 -14.83 5.67
N HIS A 195 10.43 -14.26 4.48
CA HIS A 195 11.25 -13.09 4.22
C HIS A 195 10.83 -11.88 5.06
N PHE A 196 9.53 -11.59 5.10
CA PHE A 196 8.96 -10.53 5.93
C PHE A 196 9.32 -10.72 7.40
N HIS A 197 9.11 -11.91 7.97
CA HIS A 197 9.44 -12.17 9.36
C HIS A 197 10.94 -12.01 9.65
N ASN A 198 11.82 -12.48 8.75
CA ASN A 198 13.27 -12.31 8.93
C ASN A 198 13.67 -10.82 8.94
N ARG A 199 13.07 -10.01 8.07
CA ARG A 199 13.33 -8.55 8.02
C ARG A 199 12.79 -7.83 9.25
N MET A 200 11.60 -8.19 9.70
CA MET A 200 10.98 -7.57 10.86
C MET A 200 11.64 -8.01 12.18
N ALA A 201 12.11 -9.25 12.28
CA ALA A 201 12.88 -9.74 13.44
C ALA A 201 14.28 -9.11 13.49
N GLY A 202 14.98 -9.04 12.35
CA GLY A 202 16.31 -8.40 12.27
C GLY A 202 16.29 -6.89 12.50
N SER A 203 15.13 -6.23 12.39
CA SER A 203 14.97 -4.81 12.75
C SER A 203 15.07 -4.56 14.26
N PHE A 204 14.94 -5.60 15.10
CA PHE A 204 15.17 -5.51 16.55
C PHE A 204 16.64 -5.71 16.95
N CYS A 205 17.51 -6.19 16.05
CA CYS A 205 18.89 -6.56 16.35
C CYS A 205 19.94 -5.46 16.08
N LEU A 206 19.53 -4.24 15.69
CA LEU A 206 20.44 -3.11 15.45
C LEU A 206 20.27 -1.99 16.49
N GLY A 207 19.82 -2.33 17.70
CA GLY A 207 19.67 -1.40 18.83
C GLY A 207 20.32 -1.90 20.11
N GLY A 208 21.37 -2.73 20.02
CA GLY A 208 22.16 -3.17 21.17
C GLY A 208 23.64 -2.84 20.94
N GLU A 209 24.13 -1.89 21.75
CA GLU A 209 25.51 -1.44 22.07
C GLU A 209 25.37 0.09 22.35
N ASP A 210 25.55 0.67 23.53
CA ASP A 210 26.03 0.21 24.84
C ASP A 210 25.50 1.18 25.94
N CYS A 211 25.44 0.68 27.17
CA CYS A 211 25.37 1.49 28.40
C CYS A 211 26.69 2.26 28.60
N ASP A 212 26.63 3.50 29.10
CA ASP A 212 27.36 3.95 30.31
C ASP A 212 27.35 5.48 30.50
N VAL A 213 27.20 5.86 31.77
CA VAL A 213 27.20 7.18 32.45
C VAL A 213 25.87 7.95 32.49
#